data_AF-A0A923VJM3-F1
#
_entry.id   AF-A0A923VJM3-F1
#
_cell.length_a   1.000
_cell.length_b   1.000
_cell.length_c   1.000
_cell.angle_alpha   90.00
_cell.angle_beta   90.00
_cell.angle_gamma   90.00
#
_symmetry.space_group_name_H-M   'P 1'
#
loop_
_entity.id
_entity.type
_entity.pdbx_description
1 polymer ?
#
loop_
_entity_poly.entity_id
_entity_poly.type
_entity_poly.pdbx_seq_one_letter_code
_entity_poly.pdbx_strand_id
1 'polypeptide(L)'
;MKKKAEEIKARMSSIEATETLNGISVTCTADRAVKNITLTDQALLDREMLEDQLCVLINRTLESAASAGEAEMKELAGPMMPGLSGLFGG
;
A
#
# COMPACT_ATOMS: atom_id res chain seq x y z
N MET A 1 18.21 -5.79 -16.21
CA MET A 1 17.39 -4.65 -15.73
C MET A 1 15.90 -4.99 -15.70
N LYS A 2 15.26 -5.35 -16.83
CA LYS A 2 13.81 -5.66 -16.87
C LYS A 2 13.34 -6.69 -15.81
N LYS A 3 13.99 -7.85 -15.71
CA LYS A 3 13.64 -8.90 -14.72
C LYS A 3 13.65 -8.41 -13.27
N LYS A 4 14.68 -7.64 -12.88
CA LYS A 4 14.78 -7.09 -11.52
C LYS A 4 13.67 -6.08 -11.21
N ALA A 5 13.30 -5.25 -12.19
CA ALA A 5 12.20 -4.30 -12.02
C ALA A 5 10.83 -5.02 -11.89
N GLU A 6 10.62 -6.08 -12.67
CA GLU A 6 9.41 -6.92 -12.59
C GLU A 6 9.34 -7.66 -11.24
N GLU A 7 10.46 -8.20 -10.75
CA GLU A 7 10.55 -8.85 -9.44
C GLU A 7 10.24 -7.88 -8.29
N ILE A 8 10.80 -6.66 -8.33
CA ILE A 8 10.52 -5.63 -7.31
C ILE A 8 9.05 -5.21 -7.37
N LYS A 9 8.49 -5.02 -8.57
CA LYS A 9 7.07 -4.69 -8.72
C LYS A 9 6.17 -5.81 -8.17
N ALA A 10 6.48 -7.06 -8.50
CA ALA A 10 5.73 -8.22 -8.00
C ALA A 10 5.78 -8.28 -6.47
N ARG A 11 6.94 -8.03 -5.86
CA ARG A 11 7.10 -7.90 -4.41
C ARG A 11 6.20 -6.82 -3.82
N MET A 12 6.28 -5.58 -4.32
CA MET A 12 5.42 -4.50 -3.84
C MET A 12 3.92 -4.80 -3.98
N SER A 13 3.51 -5.44 -5.08
CA SER A 13 2.11 -5.82 -5.31
C SER A 13 1.60 -6.93 -4.37
N SER A 14 2.51 -7.65 -3.69
CA SER A 14 2.17 -8.70 -2.72
C SER A 14 2.03 -8.19 -1.29
N ILE A 15 2.51 -6.97 -1.01
CA ILE A 15 2.43 -6.34 0.30
C ILE A 15 1.10 -5.61 0.38
N GLU A 16 0.22 -6.05 1.25
CA GLU A 16 -1.10 -5.47 1.45
C GLU A 16 -1.22 -4.83 2.85
N ALA A 17 -1.86 -3.67 2.91
CA ALA A 17 -2.34 -3.08 4.14
C ALA A 17 -3.87 -3.03 4.10
N THR A 18 -4.51 -3.31 5.23
CA THR A 18 -5.96 -3.19 5.38
C THR A 18 -6.27 -2.34 6.58
N GLU A 19 -7.18 -1.40 6.40
CA GLU A 19 -7.67 -0.57 7.48
C GLU A 19 -9.19 -0.56 7.52
N THR A 20 -9.72 -0.43 8.73
CA THR A 20 -11.16 -0.47 8.97
C THR A 20 -11.56 0.67 9.91
N LEU A 21 -12.63 1.38 9.57
CA LEU A 21 -13.19 2.44 10.39
C LEU A 21 -14.70 2.53 10.13
N ASN A 22 -15.51 2.55 11.20
CA ASN A 22 -16.95 2.82 11.13
C ASN A 22 -17.73 1.97 10.10
N GLY A 23 -17.36 0.69 9.95
CA GLY A 23 -18.01 -0.22 9.00
C GLY A 23 -17.50 -0.14 7.57
N ILE A 24 -16.48 0.68 7.31
CA ILE A 24 -15.74 0.77 6.04
C ILE A 24 -14.42 0.01 6.22
N SER A 25 -14.08 -0.90 5.32
CA SER A 25 -12.76 -1.54 5.25
C SER A 25 -12.15 -1.32 3.88
N VAL A 26 -10.88 -0.93 3.82
CA VAL A 26 -10.14 -0.69 2.58
C VAL A 26 -8.84 -1.47 2.62
N THR A 27 -8.55 -2.22 1.54
CA THR A 27 -7.28 -2.93 1.34
C THR A 27 -6.52 -2.32 0.16
N CYS A 28 -5.26 -1.98 0.37
CA CYS A 28 -4.35 -1.48 -0.67
C CYS A 28 -3.03 -2.25 -0.70
N THR A 29 -2.37 -2.25 -1.84
CA THR A 29 -1.01 -2.79 -2.01
C THR A 29 0.06 -1.69 -1.96
N ALA A 30 1.31 -2.08 -1.68
CA ALA A 30 2.43 -1.14 -1.65
C ALA A 30 2.76 -0.53 -3.03
N ASP A 31 2.35 -1.15 -4.13
CA ASP A 31 2.40 -0.55 -5.48
C ASP A 31 1.21 0.37 -5.80
N ARG A 32 0.50 0.82 -4.76
CA ARG A 32 -0.58 1.82 -4.77
C ARG A 32 -1.84 1.38 -5.53
N ALA A 33 -2.16 0.08 -5.51
CA ALA A 33 -3.43 -0.42 -6.01
C ALA A 33 -4.44 -0.60 -4.86
N VAL A 34 -5.67 -0.09 -5.03
CA VAL A 34 -6.79 -0.42 -4.15
C VAL A 34 -7.35 -1.77 -4.59
N LYS A 35 -7.35 -2.75 -3.68
CA LYS A 35 -7.75 -4.14 -3.96
C LYS A 35 -9.19 -4.42 -3.60
N ASN A 36 -9.64 -3.83 -2.49
CA ASN A 36 -10.96 -4.11 -1.95
C ASN A 36 -11.48 -2.93 -1.13
N ILE A 37 -12.79 -2.72 -1.19
CA ILE A 37 -13.52 -1.82 -0.30
C ILE A 37 -14.79 -2.55 0.13
N THR A 38 -15.00 -2.72 1.43
CA THR A 38 -16.23 -3.33 1.98
C THR A 38 -16.93 -2.36 2.91
N LEU A 39 -18.25 -2.36 2.84
CA LEU A 39 -19.13 -1.47 3.58
C LEU A 39 -20.18 -2.31 4.31
N THR A 40 -20.41 -2.05 5.59
CA THR A 40 -21.57 -2.59 6.32
C THR A 40 -22.80 -1.71 6.07
N ASP A 41 -24.00 -2.23 6.35
CA ASP A 41 -25.26 -1.46 6.23
C ASP A 41 -25.23 -0.18 7.06
N GLN A 42 -24.52 -0.17 8.20
CA GLN A 42 -24.38 1.00 9.04
C GLN A 42 -23.60 2.13 8.35
N ALA A 43 -22.57 1.79 7.56
CA ALA A 43 -21.77 2.78 6.85
C ALA A 43 -22.58 3.49 5.74
N LEU A 44 -23.70 2.90 5.31
CA LEU A 44 -24.58 3.44 4.26
C LEU A 44 -25.65 4.40 4.80
N LEU A 45 -25.76 4.57 6.12
CA LEU A 45 -26.81 5.38 6.74
C LEU A 45 -26.64 6.89 6.52
N ASP A 46 -25.41 7.36 6.35
CA ASP A 46 -25.06 8.76 6.11
C ASP A 46 -24.06 8.86 4.96
N ARG A 47 -24.53 9.35 3.82
CA ARG A 47 -23.75 9.42 2.58
C ARG A 47 -22.59 10.40 2.68
N GLU A 48 -22.81 11.58 3.28
CA GLU A 48 -21.79 12.62 3.37
C GLU A 48 -20.63 12.16 4.26
N MET A 49 -20.98 11.57 5.41
CA MET A 49 -20.01 10.95 6.30
C MET A 49 -19.24 9.80 5.61
N LEU A 50 -19.92 8.98 4.82
CA LEU A 50 -19.29 7.88 4.08
C LEU A 50 -18.26 8.38 3.05
N GLU A 51 -18.61 9.43 2.30
CA GLU A 51 -17.72 10.05 1.30
C GLU A 51 -16.44 10.58 1.97
N ASP A 52 -16.59 11.33 3.07
CA ASP A 52 -15.45 11.87 3.83
C ASP A 52 -14.57 10.77 4.41
N GLN A 53 -15.19 9.76 5.04
CA GLN A 53 -14.46 8.65 5.64
C GLN A 53 -13.74 7.80 4.61
N LEU A 54 -14.31 7.57 3.42
CA LEU A 54 -13.65 6.86 2.33
C LEU A 54 -12.41 7.61 1.85
N CYS A 55 -12.50 8.93 1.67
CA CYS A 55 -11.34 9.74 1.30
C CYS A 55 -10.19 9.61 2.32
N VAL A 56 -10.51 9.71 3.62
CA VAL A 56 -9.50 9.55 4.68
C VAL A 56 -8.93 8.13 4.68
N LEU A 57 -9.80 7.12 4.65
CA LEU A 57 -9.39 5.72 4.80
C LEU A 57 -8.55 5.24 3.60
N ILE A 58 -8.91 5.60 2.38
CA ILE A 58 -8.13 5.24 1.18
C ILE A 58 -6.72 5.84 1.25
N ASN A 59 -6.61 7.14 1.58
CA ASN A 59 -5.30 7.79 1.69
C ASN A 59 -4.45 7.17 2.79
N ARG A 60 -5.05 6.92 3.96
CA ARG A 60 -4.35 6.31 5.10
C ARG A 60 -3.89 4.89 4.79
N THR A 61 -4.73 4.06 4.18
CA THR A 61 -4.36 2.69 3.76
C THR A 61 -3.27 2.71 2.68
N LEU A 62 -3.28 3.66 1.74
CA LEU A 62 -2.22 3.80 0.74
C LEU A 62 -0.87 4.18 1.39
N GLU A 63 -0.87 5.11 2.34
CA GLU A 63 0.32 5.48 3.10
C GLU A 63 0.84 4.32 3.96
N SER A 64 -0.06 3.56 4.58
CA SER A 64 0.25 2.37 5.37
C SER A 64 0.89 1.28 4.50
N ALA A 65 0.31 1.00 3.33
CA ALA A 65 0.87 0.03 2.38
C ALA A 65 2.23 0.48 1.84
N ALA A 66 2.39 1.77 1.50
CA ALA A 66 3.68 2.32 1.06
C ALA A 66 4.76 2.18 2.14
N SER A 67 4.42 2.51 3.39
CA SER A 67 5.34 2.38 4.53
C SER A 67 5.77 0.93 4.77
N ALA A 68 4.85 -0.03 4.64
CA ALA A 68 5.17 -1.45 4.70
C ALA A 68 6.10 -1.87 3.54
N GLY A 69 5.86 -1.36 2.33
CA GLY A 69 6.73 -1.59 1.17
C GLY A 69 8.15 -1.06 1.33
N GLU A 70 8.29 0.15 1.89
CA GLU A 70 9.60 0.74 2.18
C GLU A 70 10.39 -0.08 3.22
N ALA A 71 9.70 -0.60 4.24
CA ALA A 71 10.32 -1.47 5.24
C ALA A 71 10.84 -2.77 4.61
N GLU A 72 10.05 -3.44 3.76
CA GLU A 72 10.49 -4.65 3.05
C GLU A 72 11.66 -4.36 2.10
N MET A 73 11.63 -3.25 1.35
CA MET A 73 12.76 -2.87 0.49
C MET A 73 14.04 -2.62 1.28
N LYS A 74 13.95 -1.97 2.44
CA LYS A 74 15.10 -1.71 3.31
C LYS A 74 15.71 -3.01 3.84
N GLU A 75 14.87 -3.98 4.18
CA GLU A 75 15.31 -5.32 4.58
C GLU A 75 16.00 -6.05 3.42
N LEU A 76 15.46 -5.96 2.20
CA LEU A 76 16.08 -6.55 1.01
C LEU A 76 17.40 -5.87 0.61
N ALA A 77 17.53 -4.57 0.85
CA ALA A 77 18.75 -3.81 0.57
C ALA A 77 19.86 -4.11 1.59
N GLY A 78 19.52 -4.36 2.86
CA GLY A 78 20.48 -4.61 3.95
C GLY A 78 21.55 -5.69 3.64
N PRO A 79 21.18 -6.87 3.10
CA PRO A 79 22.13 -7.91 2.68
C PRO A 79 22.79 -7.70 1.31
N MET A 80 22.36 -6.72 0.50
CA MET A 80 22.68 -6.58 -0.95
C MET A 80 23.52 -5.34 -1.31
N MET A 81 24.03 -4.60 -0.33
CA MET A 81 24.80 -3.36 -0.54
C MET A 81 26.29 -3.62 -0.83
N PRO A 82 26.62 -4.13 -2.04
CA PRO A 82 27.62 -3.43 -2.86
C PRO A 82 27.11 -3.02 -4.26
N GLY A 83 25.94 -3.52 -4.70
CA GLY A 83 25.50 -3.39 -6.10
C GLY A 83 24.39 -2.35 -6.39
N LEU A 84 23.74 -1.83 -5.35
CA LEU A 84 22.62 -0.87 -5.48
C LEU A 84 23.05 0.61 -5.41
N SER A 85 24.25 0.89 -4.91
CA SER A 85 24.83 2.24 -4.88
C SER A 85 24.97 2.86 -6.28
N GLY A 86 25.24 2.05 -7.31
CA GLY A 86 25.37 2.53 -8.70
C GLY A 86 24.04 2.77 -9.43
N LEU A 87 22.89 2.44 -8.83
CA LEU A 87 21.57 2.62 -9.46
C LEU A 87 20.83 3.87 -8.95
N PHE A 88 21.19 4.33 -7.75
CA PHE A 88 20.57 5.48 -7.08
C PHE A 88 21.57 6.58 -6.68
N GLY A 89 22.88 6.36 -6.90
CA GLY A 89 23.94 7.34 -6.71
C GLY A 89 24.46 7.88 -8.04
N GLY A 90 23.81 8.92 -8.54
CA GLY A 90 24.20 9.72 -9.71
C GLY A 90 23.40 11.00 -9.74
#